data_AF-A0A1R4JWZ0-F1
#
_entry.id   AF-A0A1R4JWZ0-F1
#
_cell.length_a   1.000
_cell.length_b   1.000
_cell.length_c   1.000
_cell.angle_alpha   90.00
_cell.angle_beta   90.00
_cell.angle_gamma   90.00
#
_symmetry.space_group_name_H-M   'P 1'
#
loop_
_entity.id
_entity.type
_entity.pdbx_description
1 polymer ?
#
loop_
_entity_poly.entity_id
_entity_poly.type
_entity_poly.pdbx_seq_one_letter_code
_entity_poly.pdbx_strand_id
1 'polypeptide(L)'
;MSMTAHSQRGVALLTILLLVVSITVVAGAMLASQKIAIRRSGLLFDQDQLLQDLNAGQQLALTMIRADDKLNDTDSEQDIWAQPIPPYTLGKHSIGIEVRDEASRFNINNLYQNGAVDTAAVAMFQRLLTQLNLEPDIAIAVLDYQDTDSEVYKDGGAEAAVYTQQSNTTTLPNQSFVSIDQLQEVRGVNAEVLKTLRPYITAMPYFVPVNVNTASPVLLAALMDGATSEQMQGLVDMRSKQAIATVDDLWQLPVLSSLDDAQRKETSTLLAVDSQAFLALITATDGGSVGQTRQRFATVLISKTPTYASVIESNNDANNGGANSANKNNSGTENDDKAKTIEIVAQRLWAFRPSF
;
A
#
# COMPACT_ATOMS: atom_id res chain seq x y z
N MET A 1 -94.82 34.63 -9.04
CA MET A 1 -93.59 34.16 -9.72
C MET A 1 -92.41 34.58 -8.88
N SER A 2 -91.78 33.65 -8.16
CA SER A 2 -90.32 33.67 -7.91
C SER A 2 -89.98 32.40 -7.12
N MET A 3 -89.16 31.53 -7.72
CA MET A 3 -88.55 30.40 -7.04
C MET A 3 -87.37 30.88 -6.19
N THR A 4 -87.21 30.23 -5.05
CA THR A 4 -86.12 30.36 -4.08
C THR A 4 -84.73 30.05 -4.65
N ALA A 5 -83.69 30.68 -4.07
CA ALA A 5 -82.36 30.07 -3.97
C ALA A 5 -81.78 30.34 -2.56
N HIS A 6 -81.67 29.29 -1.75
CA HIS A 6 -80.85 29.23 -0.55
C HIS A 6 -79.92 28.02 -0.68
N SER A 7 -78.78 28.18 -1.37
CA SER A 7 -77.82 27.08 -1.59
C SER A 7 -76.33 27.46 -1.42
N GLN A 8 -75.99 28.67 -0.97
CA GLN A 8 -74.57 29.09 -0.91
C GLN A 8 -73.83 28.80 0.41
N ARG A 9 -74.55 28.46 1.50
CA ARG A 9 -73.90 28.19 2.81
C ARG A 9 -73.22 26.82 2.91
N GLY A 10 -73.71 25.80 2.20
CA GLY A 10 -73.09 24.46 2.18
C GLY A 10 -71.85 24.38 1.29
N VAL A 11 -71.86 25.10 0.17
CA VAL A 11 -70.72 25.14 -0.78
C VAL A 11 -69.53 25.88 -0.17
N ALA A 12 -69.75 27.00 0.53
CA ALA A 12 -68.69 27.74 1.20
C ALA A 12 -67.99 26.93 2.31
N LEU A 13 -68.73 26.07 3.01
CA LEU A 13 -68.15 25.22 4.06
C LEU A 13 -67.33 24.06 3.46
N LEU A 14 -67.79 23.48 2.34
CA LEU A 14 -67.04 22.46 1.61
C LEU A 14 -65.74 23.00 1.01
N THR A 15 -65.74 24.23 0.47
CA THR A 15 -64.53 24.83 -0.08
C THR A 15 -63.51 25.17 1.01
N ILE A 16 -63.96 25.66 2.17
CA ILE A 16 -63.08 25.88 3.33
C ILE A 16 -62.52 24.56 3.86
N LEU A 17 -63.35 23.52 3.99
CA LEU A 17 -62.88 22.20 4.44
C LEU A 17 -61.84 21.61 3.48
N LEU A 18 -62.10 21.67 2.18
CA LEU A 18 -61.17 21.18 1.15
C LEU A 18 -59.85 21.96 1.16
N LEU A 19 -59.93 23.29 1.35
CA LEU A 19 -58.75 24.14 1.50
C LEU A 19 -57.94 23.76 2.74
N VAL A 20 -58.58 23.56 3.89
CA VAL A 20 -57.91 23.15 5.13
C VAL A 20 -57.25 21.78 4.99
N VAL A 21 -57.94 20.80 4.40
CA VAL A 21 -57.39 19.47 4.14
C VAL A 21 -56.18 19.57 3.20
N SER A 22 -56.29 20.32 2.11
CA SER A 22 -55.19 20.53 1.16
C SER A 22 -53.96 21.18 1.82
N ILE A 23 -54.16 22.26 2.58
CA ILE A 23 -53.08 22.91 3.34
C ILE A 23 -52.43 21.93 4.32
N THR A 24 -53.23 21.13 5.02
CA THR A 24 -52.72 20.15 5.99
C THR A 24 -51.89 19.06 5.31
N VAL A 25 -52.33 18.55 4.16
CA VAL A 25 -51.58 17.55 3.37
C VAL A 25 -50.26 18.12 2.87
N VAL A 26 -50.27 19.34 2.32
CA VAL A 26 -49.06 20.02 1.83
C VAL A 26 -48.09 20.32 2.98
N ALA A 27 -48.59 20.85 4.11
CA ALA A 27 -47.77 21.12 5.29
C ALA A 27 -47.17 19.82 5.87
N GLY A 28 -47.95 18.74 5.94
CA GLY A 28 -47.48 17.41 6.35
C GLY A 28 -46.38 16.88 5.42
N ALA A 29 -46.55 17.00 4.10
CA ALA A 29 -45.55 16.61 3.12
C ALA A 29 -44.26 17.44 3.23
N MET A 30 -44.36 18.76 3.47
CA MET A 30 -43.22 19.64 3.71
C MET A 30 -42.47 19.28 5.00
N LEU A 31 -43.16 18.98 6.10
CA LEU A 31 -42.50 18.56 7.34
C LEU A 31 -41.79 17.21 7.18
N ALA A 32 -42.38 16.28 6.44
CA ALA A 32 -41.76 15.00 6.12
C ALA A 32 -40.49 15.21 5.27
N SER A 33 -40.55 16.04 4.23
CA SER A 33 -39.38 16.33 3.39
C SER A 33 -38.28 17.06 4.16
N GLN A 34 -38.63 18.00 5.04
CA GLN A 34 -37.68 18.71 5.89
C GLN A 34 -36.97 17.77 6.88
N LYS A 35 -37.69 16.84 7.51
CA LYS A 35 -37.09 15.82 8.38
C LYS A 35 -36.10 14.92 7.62
N ILE A 36 -36.45 14.53 6.39
CA ILE A 36 -35.56 13.74 5.52
C ILE A 36 -34.31 14.55 5.16
N ALA A 37 -34.46 15.83 4.80
CA ALA A 37 -33.36 16.72 4.44
C ALA A 37 -32.38 16.91 5.61
N ILE A 38 -32.87 17.18 6.82
CA ILE A 38 -32.05 17.32 8.03
C ILE A 38 -31.29 16.03 8.31
N ARG A 39 -31.97 14.87 8.26
CA ARG A 39 -31.32 13.57 8.48
C ARG A 39 -30.23 13.29 7.46
N ARG A 40 -30.48 13.59 6.18
CA ARG A 40 -29.48 13.44 5.11
C ARG A 40 -28.29 14.35 5.34
N SER A 41 -28.51 15.61 5.71
CA SER A 41 -27.44 16.57 6.01
C SER A 41 -26.59 16.11 7.19
N GLY A 42 -27.19 15.59 8.26
CA GLY A 42 -26.45 15.04 9.41
C GLY A 42 -25.57 13.86 9.01
N LEU A 43 -26.08 12.94 8.18
CA LEU A 43 -25.29 11.80 7.70
C LEU A 43 -24.11 12.21 6.81
N LEU A 44 -24.28 13.23 5.96
CA LEU A 44 -23.20 13.78 5.15
C LEU A 44 -22.12 14.41 6.03
N PHE A 45 -22.53 15.22 7.02
CA PHE A 45 -21.61 15.83 7.97
C PHE A 45 -20.81 14.80 8.77
N ASP A 46 -21.47 13.76 9.31
CA ASP A 46 -20.79 12.69 10.03
C ASP A 46 -19.79 11.94 9.13
N GLN A 47 -20.13 11.74 7.85
CA GLN A 47 -19.24 11.09 6.89
C GLN A 47 -18.01 11.95 6.59
N ASP A 48 -18.20 13.25 6.35
CA ASP A 48 -17.09 14.19 6.11
C ASP A 48 -16.17 14.27 7.33
N GLN A 49 -16.72 14.20 8.55
CA GLN A 49 -15.94 14.19 9.78
C GLN A 49 -15.05 12.93 9.89
N LEU A 50 -15.58 11.74 9.58
CA LEU A 50 -14.77 10.52 9.57
C LEU A 50 -13.67 10.54 8.50
N LEU A 51 -13.88 11.21 7.36
CA LEU A 51 -12.83 11.41 6.36
C LEU A 51 -11.73 12.34 6.87
N GLN A 52 -12.09 13.40 7.61
CA GLN A 52 -11.12 14.27 8.27
C GLN A 52 -10.32 13.51 9.35
N ASP A 53 -10.97 12.63 10.10
CA ASP A 53 -10.30 11.77 11.09
C ASP A 53 -9.31 10.81 10.41
N LEU A 54 -9.64 10.25 9.24
CA LEU A 54 -8.69 9.45 8.46
C LEU A 54 -7.46 10.27 8.06
N ASN A 55 -7.64 11.51 7.61
CA ASN A 55 -6.52 12.41 7.28
C ASN A 55 -5.67 12.75 8.51
N ALA A 56 -6.29 12.94 9.67
CA ALA A 56 -5.56 13.11 10.93
C ALA A 56 -4.74 11.87 11.29
N GLY A 57 -5.33 10.67 11.16
CA GLY A 57 -4.62 9.40 11.36
C GLY A 57 -3.43 9.22 10.41
N GLN A 58 -3.56 9.68 9.16
CA GLN A 58 -2.48 9.67 8.19
C GLN A 58 -1.30 10.55 8.63
N GLN A 59 -1.58 11.76 9.13
CA GLN A 59 -0.53 12.65 9.64
C GLN A 59 0.10 12.11 10.93
N LEU A 60 -0.66 11.39 11.76
CA LEU A 60 -0.14 10.71 12.94
C LEU A 60 0.82 9.57 12.54
N ALA A 61 0.43 8.71 11.58
CA ALA A 61 1.30 7.65 11.08
C ALA A 61 2.59 8.22 10.46
N LEU A 62 2.48 9.29 9.67
CA LEU A 62 3.63 9.96 9.07
C LEU A 62 4.58 10.56 10.12
N THR A 63 4.02 11.24 11.12
CA THR A 63 4.79 11.79 12.26
C THR A 63 5.47 10.68 13.06
N MET A 64 4.82 9.53 13.24
CA MET A 64 5.38 8.38 13.94
C MET A 64 6.61 7.83 13.21
N ILE A 65 6.52 7.56 11.91
CA ILE A 65 7.68 7.09 11.12
C ILE A 65 8.82 8.11 11.12
N ARG A 66 8.51 9.42 11.06
CA ARG A 66 9.53 10.48 11.18
C ARG A 66 10.17 10.59 12.56
N ALA A 67 9.44 10.21 13.61
CA ALA A 67 9.99 10.18 14.96
C ALA A 67 10.88 8.96 15.14
N ASP A 68 10.44 7.81 14.61
CA ASP A 68 11.17 6.56 14.65
C ASP A 68 12.51 6.62 13.90
N ASP A 69 12.52 7.20 12.70
CA ASP A 69 13.76 7.42 11.91
C ASP A 69 14.79 8.31 12.61
N LYS A 70 14.42 9.03 13.68
CA LYS A 70 15.34 9.81 14.53
C LYS A 70 15.80 9.04 15.77
N LEU A 71 15.16 7.94 16.10
CA LEU A 71 15.48 7.13 17.28
C LEU A 71 16.55 6.09 16.96
N ASN A 72 16.51 5.49 15.77
CA ASN A 72 17.49 4.52 15.31
C ASN A 72 17.59 4.49 13.78
N ASP A 73 18.62 3.80 13.27
CA ASP A 73 18.89 3.66 11.84
C ASP A 73 18.32 2.37 11.23
N THR A 74 17.59 1.56 12.00
CA THR A 74 17.15 0.20 11.60
C THR A 74 15.69 -0.03 11.92
N ASP A 75 14.92 -0.49 10.95
CA ASP A 75 13.49 -0.76 11.17
C ASP A 75 13.27 -2.22 11.56
N SER A 76 12.69 -2.47 12.72
CA SER A 76 12.49 -3.78 13.31
C SER A 76 11.13 -3.91 13.98
N GLU A 77 10.75 -5.14 14.35
CA GLU A 77 9.51 -5.39 15.09
C GLU A 77 9.49 -4.78 16.51
N GLN A 78 10.63 -4.27 17.00
CA GLN A 78 10.75 -3.63 18.32
C GLN A 78 10.43 -2.13 18.30
N ASP A 79 10.33 -1.54 17.10
CA ASP A 79 10.14 -0.11 16.94
C ASP A 79 8.73 0.35 17.30
N ILE A 80 8.59 1.65 17.55
CA ILE A 80 7.33 2.22 18.05
C ILE A 80 6.16 2.02 17.08
N TRP A 81 6.43 1.93 15.78
CA TRP A 81 5.41 1.72 14.74
C TRP A 81 4.94 0.26 14.67
N ALA A 82 5.77 -0.69 15.09
CA ALA A 82 5.47 -2.12 15.07
C ALA A 82 4.70 -2.59 16.31
N GLN A 83 4.73 -1.80 17.39
CA GLN A 83 4.03 -2.12 18.63
C GLN A 83 2.53 -1.75 18.57
N PRO A 84 1.66 -2.43 19.33
CA PRO A 84 0.23 -2.08 19.39
C PRO A 84 -0.01 -0.62 19.83
N ILE A 85 -0.60 0.19 18.95
CA ILE A 85 -0.87 1.60 19.20
C ILE A 85 -2.30 1.75 19.77
N PRO A 86 -2.49 2.33 20.97
CA PRO A 86 -3.82 2.59 21.49
C PRO A 86 -4.56 3.62 20.62
N PRO A 87 -5.88 3.46 20.38
CA PRO A 87 -6.63 4.41 19.57
C PRO A 87 -6.60 5.83 20.14
N TYR A 88 -6.36 6.81 19.27
CA TYR A 88 -6.39 8.22 19.65
C TYR A 88 -7.83 8.73 19.68
N THR A 89 -8.30 9.16 20.85
CA THR A 89 -9.69 9.60 21.05
C THR A 89 -9.87 11.10 20.80
N LEU A 90 -10.86 11.45 19.99
CA LEU A 90 -11.24 12.80 19.59
C LEU A 90 -12.74 13.02 19.89
N GLY A 91 -13.07 13.37 21.14
CA GLY A 91 -14.45 13.54 21.57
C GLY A 91 -15.24 12.23 21.47
N LYS A 92 -16.22 12.17 20.56
CA LYS A 92 -17.01 10.95 20.27
C LYS A 92 -16.35 9.99 19.27
N HIS A 93 -15.25 10.41 18.64
CA HIS A 93 -14.55 9.64 17.62
C HIS A 93 -13.26 9.03 18.18
N SER A 94 -12.76 7.98 17.53
CA SER A 94 -11.46 7.40 17.79
C SER A 94 -10.76 6.99 16.50
N ILE A 95 -9.44 7.21 16.44
CA ILE A 95 -8.57 6.84 15.32
C ILE A 95 -7.67 5.69 15.77
N GLY A 96 -7.81 4.52 15.14
CA GLY A 96 -6.86 3.42 15.25
C GLY A 96 -5.83 3.49 14.11
N ILE A 97 -4.57 3.14 14.41
CA ILE A 97 -3.48 3.08 13.43
C ILE A 97 -2.76 1.75 13.63
N GLU A 98 -2.56 1.04 12.53
CA GLU A 98 -1.71 -0.15 12.46
C GLU A 98 -0.73 0.07 11.32
N VAL A 99 0.56 -0.15 11.56
CA VAL A 99 1.60 0.05 10.56
C VAL A 99 2.28 -1.28 10.28
N ARG A 100 2.58 -1.52 9.00
CA ARG A 100 3.33 -2.67 8.56
C ARG A 100 4.45 -2.23 7.64
N ASP A 101 5.58 -2.89 7.79
CA ASP A 101 6.71 -2.77 6.88
C ASP A 101 6.37 -3.42 5.51
N GLU A 102 6.38 -2.63 4.43
CA GLU A 102 6.25 -3.15 3.06
C GLU A 102 7.57 -3.71 2.53
N ALA A 103 8.72 -3.24 3.03
CA ALA A 103 10.05 -3.77 2.72
C ALA A 103 10.29 -5.16 3.37
N SER A 104 9.41 -5.63 4.27
CA SER A 104 9.42 -7.03 4.73
C SER A 104 9.08 -8.05 3.62
N ARG A 105 8.65 -7.57 2.45
CA ARG A 105 8.26 -8.36 1.28
C ARG A 105 9.10 -8.02 0.06
N PHE A 106 9.20 -8.97 -0.85
CA PHE A 106 9.88 -8.78 -2.12
C PHE A 106 9.07 -7.85 -3.03
N ASN A 107 9.66 -6.73 -3.45
CA ASN A 107 9.03 -5.87 -4.45
C ASN A 107 9.18 -6.48 -5.85
N ILE A 108 8.09 -6.87 -6.49
CA ILE A 108 8.10 -7.49 -7.83
C ILE A 108 8.63 -6.54 -8.92
N ASN A 109 8.53 -5.23 -8.68
CA ASN A 109 9.09 -4.23 -9.58
C ASN A 109 10.62 -4.10 -9.44
N ASN A 110 11.26 -4.78 -8.49
CA ASN A 110 12.73 -4.80 -8.44
C ASN A 110 13.35 -5.64 -9.57
N LEU A 111 12.57 -6.49 -10.25
CA LEU A 111 13.06 -7.34 -11.35
C LEU A 111 13.54 -6.51 -12.55
N TYR A 112 12.93 -5.35 -12.79
CA TYR A 112 13.27 -4.44 -13.88
C TYR A 112 13.24 -3.00 -13.40
N GLN A 113 14.39 -2.32 -13.48
CA GLN A 113 14.53 -0.94 -13.02
C GLN A 113 15.43 -0.16 -13.98
N ASN A 114 15.05 1.10 -14.25
CA ASN A 114 15.85 2.02 -15.07
C ASN A 114 16.28 1.46 -16.45
N GLY A 115 15.43 0.63 -17.07
CA GLY A 115 15.73 0.04 -18.37
C GLY A 115 16.63 -1.21 -18.33
N ALA A 116 16.88 -1.77 -17.16
CA ALA A 116 17.75 -2.93 -16.98
C ALA A 116 17.13 -4.00 -16.09
N VAL A 117 17.39 -5.26 -16.43
CA VAL A 117 17.01 -6.43 -15.65
C VAL A 117 17.97 -6.59 -14.47
N ASP A 118 17.42 -6.77 -13.26
CA ASP A 118 18.18 -7.16 -12.09
C ASP A 118 18.22 -8.69 -11.97
N THR A 119 19.34 -9.29 -12.39
CA THR A 119 19.52 -10.74 -12.38
C THR A 119 19.48 -11.34 -10.98
N ALA A 120 19.92 -10.58 -9.97
CA ALA A 120 19.89 -11.01 -8.58
C ALA A 120 18.44 -11.07 -8.08
N ALA A 121 17.64 -10.06 -8.41
CA ALA A 121 16.23 -9.99 -8.06
C ALA A 121 15.44 -11.11 -8.72
N VAL A 122 15.70 -11.39 -10.01
CA VAL A 122 15.11 -12.53 -10.73
C VAL A 122 15.45 -13.85 -10.04
N ALA A 123 16.72 -14.08 -9.72
CA ALA A 123 17.14 -15.31 -9.05
C ALA A 123 16.52 -15.46 -7.65
N MET A 124 16.42 -14.37 -6.88
CA MET A 124 15.76 -14.37 -5.57
C MET A 124 14.26 -14.69 -5.70
N PHE A 125 13.57 -14.11 -6.69
CA PHE A 125 12.14 -14.37 -6.89
C PHE A 125 11.88 -15.80 -7.37
N GLN A 126 12.72 -16.36 -8.24
CA GLN A 126 12.67 -17.77 -8.65
C GLN A 126 12.86 -18.72 -7.46
N ARG A 127 13.81 -18.41 -6.56
CA ARG A 127 13.99 -19.17 -5.32
C ARG A 127 12.77 -19.08 -4.42
N LEU A 128 12.19 -17.89 -4.23
CA LEU A 128 10.95 -17.71 -3.47
C LEU A 128 9.79 -18.55 -4.05
N LEU A 129 9.62 -18.54 -5.37
CA LEU A 129 8.60 -19.37 -6.05
C LEU A 129 8.84 -20.86 -5.77
N THR A 130 10.08 -21.32 -5.87
CA THR A 130 10.45 -22.71 -5.59
C THR A 130 10.14 -23.12 -4.15
N GLN A 131 10.45 -22.26 -3.17
CA GLN A 131 10.13 -22.49 -1.74
C GLN A 131 8.63 -22.66 -1.51
N LEU A 132 7.81 -21.94 -2.29
CA LEU A 132 6.35 -21.99 -2.22
C LEU A 132 5.73 -23.11 -3.06
N ASN A 133 6.56 -23.99 -3.65
CA ASN A 133 6.14 -25.03 -4.61
C ASN A 133 5.41 -24.46 -5.83
N LEU A 134 5.84 -23.29 -6.30
CA LEU A 134 5.34 -22.62 -7.50
C LEU A 134 6.37 -22.72 -8.64
N GLU A 135 5.90 -22.54 -9.87
CA GLU A 135 6.73 -22.61 -11.07
C GLU A 135 7.70 -21.41 -11.14
N PRO A 136 9.03 -21.62 -11.21
CA PRO A 136 10.01 -20.52 -11.24
C PRO A 136 9.89 -19.63 -12.49
N ASP A 137 9.38 -20.16 -13.59
CA ASP A 137 9.18 -19.44 -14.86
C ASP A 137 8.19 -18.27 -14.74
N ILE A 138 7.36 -18.27 -13.69
CA ILE A 138 6.51 -17.12 -13.34
C ILE A 138 7.36 -15.86 -13.16
N ALA A 139 8.58 -15.95 -12.60
CA ALA A 139 9.45 -14.79 -12.47
C ALA A 139 9.82 -14.16 -13.82
N ILE A 140 10.01 -14.99 -14.85
CA ILE A 140 10.33 -14.52 -16.20
C ILE A 140 9.09 -13.92 -16.86
N ALA A 141 7.93 -14.56 -16.70
CA ALA A 141 6.67 -13.99 -17.20
C ALA A 141 6.30 -12.65 -16.53
N VAL A 142 6.63 -12.47 -15.25
CA VAL A 142 6.46 -11.20 -14.53
C VAL A 142 7.48 -10.15 -14.99
N LEU A 143 8.67 -10.56 -15.42
CA LEU A 143 9.67 -9.67 -16.01
C LEU A 143 9.23 -9.16 -17.41
N ASP A 144 8.86 -10.06 -18.32
CA ASP A 144 8.41 -9.66 -19.66
C ASP A 144 7.13 -8.81 -19.60
N TYR A 145 6.27 -9.01 -18.59
CA TYR A 145 5.07 -8.19 -18.42
C TYR A 145 5.37 -6.72 -18.04
N GLN A 146 6.51 -6.46 -17.38
CA GLN A 146 6.87 -5.13 -16.88
C GLN A 146 7.94 -4.40 -17.69
N ASP A 147 8.77 -5.13 -18.44
CA ASP A 147 9.81 -4.51 -19.24
C ASP A 147 9.23 -3.75 -20.43
N THR A 148 10.06 -2.93 -21.06
CA THR A 148 9.60 -1.99 -22.10
C THR A 148 9.69 -2.55 -23.52
N ASP A 149 10.32 -3.71 -23.70
CA ASP A 149 10.58 -4.23 -25.04
C ASP A 149 9.45 -5.19 -25.47
N SER A 150 9.72 -6.10 -26.39
CA SER A 150 8.71 -7.06 -26.88
C SER A 150 9.34 -8.41 -27.18
N GLU A 151 10.54 -8.62 -26.65
CA GLU A 151 11.36 -9.79 -26.85
C GLU A 151 11.28 -10.64 -25.59
N VAL A 152 10.99 -11.92 -25.77
CA VAL A 152 10.94 -12.86 -24.65
C VAL A 152 12.33 -12.96 -24.02
N TYR A 153 12.47 -12.62 -22.73
CA TYR A 153 13.77 -12.56 -22.06
C TYR A 153 14.49 -13.92 -22.04
N LYS A 154 13.78 -14.98 -21.62
CA LYS A 154 14.28 -16.37 -21.51
C LYS A 154 13.13 -17.37 -21.68
N ASP A 155 13.49 -18.67 -21.72
CA ASP A 155 12.51 -19.75 -21.58
C ASP A 155 11.59 -19.50 -20.38
N GLY A 156 10.29 -19.70 -20.57
CA GLY A 156 9.26 -19.39 -19.58
C GLY A 156 8.66 -17.98 -19.70
N GLY A 157 9.30 -17.07 -20.44
CA GLY A 157 8.80 -15.73 -20.71
C GLY A 157 7.54 -15.70 -21.56
N ALA A 158 6.84 -14.57 -21.53
CA ALA A 158 5.55 -14.37 -22.17
C ALA A 158 5.40 -12.93 -22.62
N GLU A 159 5.20 -12.77 -23.93
CA GLU A 159 5.02 -11.49 -24.60
C GLU A 159 3.65 -11.41 -25.30
N ALA A 160 3.40 -10.34 -26.06
CA ALA A 160 2.08 -10.03 -26.63
C ALA A 160 1.41 -11.21 -27.36
N ALA A 161 2.21 -12.04 -28.04
CA ALA A 161 1.74 -13.24 -28.75
C ALA A 161 1.07 -14.26 -27.81
N VAL A 162 1.56 -14.40 -26.58
CA VAL A 162 1.01 -15.31 -25.56
C VAL A 162 -0.28 -14.75 -24.98
N TYR A 163 -0.30 -13.48 -24.59
CA TYR A 163 -1.46 -12.87 -23.96
C TYR A 163 -2.63 -12.64 -24.92
N THR A 164 -2.35 -12.43 -26.21
CA THR A 164 -3.40 -12.39 -27.24
C THR A 164 -4.16 -13.70 -27.30
N GLN A 165 -3.48 -14.85 -27.12
CA GLN A 165 -4.12 -16.17 -27.12
C GLN A 165 -4.85 -16.47 -25.80
N GLN A 166 -4.33 -15.96 -24.67
CA GLN A 166 -4.89 -16.24 -23.34
C GLN A 166 -6.18 -15.46 -23.05
N SER A 167 -6.20 -14.16 -23.36
CA SER A 167 -7.23 -13.24 -22.87
C SER A 167 -7.87 -12.37 -23.96
N ASN A 168 -7.55 -12.60 -25.24
CA ASN A 168 -7.92 -11.71 -26.37
C ASN A 168 -7.47 -10.25 -26.15
N THR A 169 -6.44 -10.04 -25.32
CA THR A 169 -5.83 -8.74 -25.07
C THR A 169 -4.67 -8.56 -26.05
N THR A 170 -4.78 -7.56 -26.93
CA THR A 170 -3.79 -7.35 -28.01
C THR A 170 -2.59 -6.49 -27.60
N THR A 171 -2.59 -5.92 -26.40
CA THR A 171 -1.54 -5.01 -25.93
C THR A 171 -1.18 -5.34 -24.49
N LEU A 172 0.11 -5.58 -24.26
CA LEU A 172 0.67 -5.62 -22.91
C LEU A 172 0.89 -4.20 -22.37
N PRO A 173 0.85 -4.02 -21.05
CA PRO A 173 1.14 -2.72 -20.44
C PRO A 173 2.60 -2.28 -20.57
N ASN A 174 3.56 -3.22 -20.53
CA ASN A 174 5.01 -2.94 -20.60
C ASN A 174 5.45 -1.85 -19.62
N GLN A 175 4.95 -1.96 -18.38
CA GLN A 175 5.13 -0.99 -17.31
C GLN A 175 5.17 -1.70 -15.95
N SER A 176 5.75 -1.04 -14.95
CA SER A 176 5.76 -1.52 -13.57
C SER A 176 4.34 -1.77 -13.03
N PHE A 177 4.23 -2.77 -12.15
CA PHE A 177 2.97 -3.09 -11.49
C PHE A 177 2.56 -2.00 -10.52
N VAL A 178 1.30 -1.57 -10.60
CA VAL A 178 0.67 -0.64 -9.66
C VAL A 178 0.06 -1.39 -8.47
N SER A 179 -0.30 -2.66 -8.68
CA SER A 179 -0.83 -3.53 -7.64
C SER A 179 -0.48 -4.98 -7.90
N ILE A 180 -0.21 -5.75 -6.83
CA ILE A 180 -0.01 -7.20 -6.91
C ILE A 180 -1.20 -7.95 -7.51
N ASP A 181 -2.41 -7.36 -7.48
CA ASP A 181 -3.61 -8.00 -8.04
C ASP A 181 -3.55 -8.12 -9.57
N GLN A 182 -2.77 -7.27 -10.23
CA GLN A 182 -2.52 -7.36 -11.68
C GLN A 182 -1.76 -8.62 -12.07
N LEU A 183 -1.06 -9.27 -11.11
CA LEU A 183 -0.38 -10.53 -11.39
C LEU A 183 -1.35 -11.62 -11.88
N GLN A 184 -2.66 -11.55 -11.60
CA GLN A 184 -3.63 -12.51 -12.15
C GLN A 184 -3.72 -12.49 -13.69
N GLU A 185 -3.24 -11.43 -14.33
CA GLU A 185 -3.17 -11.32 -15.78
C GLU A 185 -1.92 -12.00 -16.35
N VAL A 186 -0.90 -12.21 -15.51
CA VAL A 186 0.39 -12.81 -15.88
C VAL A 186 0.23 -14.32 -16.06
N ARG A 187 0.89 -14.85 -17.09
CA ARG A 187 0.93 -16.30 -17.35
C ARG A 187 1.43 -17.06 -16.11
N GLY A 188 0.72 -18.13 -15.76
CA GLY A 188 1.09 -19.01 -14.63
C GLY A 188 0.60 -18.52 -13.26
N VAL A 189 -0.02 -17.35 -13.18
CA VAL A 189 -0.55 -16.82 -11.92
C VAL A 189 -2.08 -16.88 -11.91
N ASN A 190 -2.61 -17.92 -11.28
CA ASN A 190 -4.04 -18.01 -10.97
C ASN A 190 -4.35 -17.40 -9.58
N ALA A 191 -5.62 -17.40 -9.19
CA ALA A 191 -6.04 -16.86 -7.89
C ALA A 191 -5.42 -17.59 -6.68
N GLU A 192 -5.13 -18.88 -6.79
CA GLU A 192 -4.48 -19.67 -5.73
C GLU A 192 -2.99 -19.33 -5.62
N VAL A 193 -2.30 -19.21 -6.76
CA VAL A 193 -0.89 -18.76 -6.84
C VAL A 193 -0.76 -17.37 -6.23
N LEU A 194 -1.59 -16.41 -6.65
CA LEU A 194 -1.55 -15.06 -6.10
C LEU A 194 -1.85 -15.05 -4.60
N LYS A 195 -2.80 -15.86 -4.13
CA LYS A 195 -3.09 -15.98 -2.69
C LYS A 195 -1.87 -16.48 -1.91
N THR A 196 -1.13 -17.44 -2.46
CA THR A 196 0.10 -17.99 -1.86
C THR A 196 1.25 -16.97 -1.86
N LEU A 197 1.37 -16.17 -2.92
CA LEU A 197 2.42 -15.16 -3.06
C LEU A 197 2.18 -13.91 -2.19
N ARG A 198 0.92 -13.49 -2.04
CA ARG A 198 0.51 -12.23 -1.40
C ARG A 198 1.20 -11.89 -0.07
N PRO A 199 1.51 -12.84 0.85
CA PRO A 199 2.23 -12.54 2.09
C PRO A 199 3.71 -12.19 1.91
N TYR A 200 4.29 -12.49 0.74
CA TYR A 200 5.73 -12.41 0.49
C TYR A 200 6.12 -11.34 -0.54
N ILE A 201 5.14 -10.77 -1.25
CA ILE A 201 5.38 -9.80 -2.32
C ILE A 201 4.65 -8.47 -2.13
N THR A 202 5.23 -7.41 -2.70
CA THR A 202 4.60 -6.10 -2.82
C THR A 202 4.87 -5.52 -4.22
N ALA A 203 4.21 -4.42 -4.55
CA ALA A 203 4.38 -3.69 -5.81
C ALA A 203 4.58 -2.20 -5.50
N MET A 204 5.85 -1.80 -5.39
CA MET A 204 6.28 -0.43 -5.14
C MET A 204 6.82 0.19 -6.42
N PRO A 205 6.52 1.47 -6.72
CA PRO A 205 6.91 2.10 -7.98
C PRO A 205 8.41 2.37 -8.11
N TYR A 206 9.16 2.25 -7.02
CA TYR A 206 10.61 2.43 -6.94
C TYR A 206 11.28 1.17 -6.37
N PHE A 207 12.60 1.11 -6.48
CA PHE A 207 13.38 0.01 -5.93
C PHE A 207 13.28 -0.01 -4.40
N VAL A 208 12.87 -1.14 -3.84
CA VAL A 208 12.77 -1.33 -2.38
C VAL A 208 13.55 -2.59 -1.98
N PRO A 209 14.71 -2.44 -1.30
CA PRO A 209 15.42 -3.60 -0.78
C PRO A 209 14.60 -4.28 0.33
N VAL A 210 14.78 -5.59 0.48
CA VAL A 210 14.12 -6.38 1.51
C VAL A 210 14.74 -6.05 2.88
N ASN A 211 13.91 -5.62 3.82
CA ASN A 211 14.32 -5.38 5.19
C ASN A 211 14.51 -6.71 5.93
N VAL A 212 15.75 -7.05 6.25
CA VAL A 212 16.12 -8.32 6.91
C VAL A 212 15.70 -8.39 8.37
N ASN A 213 15.29 -7.28 8.98
CA ASN A 213 14.80 -7.24 10.36
C ASN A 213 13.32 -7.61 10.50
N THR A 214 12.56 -7.57 9.39
CA THR A 214 11.10 -7.83 9.37
C THR A 214 10.70 -8.90 8.35
N ALA A 215 11.57 -9.25 7.39
CA ALA A 215 11.27 -10.24 6.36
C ALA A 215 10.94 -11.64 6.91
N SER A 216 9.96 -12.33 6.33
CA SER A 216 9.60 -13.69 6.77
C SER A 216 10.74 -14.72 6.59
N PRO A 217 10.78 -15.82 7.36
CA PRO A 217 11.76 -16.90 7.16
C PRO A 217 11.75 -17.48 5.74
N VAL A 218 10.57 -17.56 5.10
CA VAL A 218 10.41 -18.06 3.73
C VAL A 218 11.09 -17.12 2.72
N LEU A 219 10.94 -15.81 2.89
CA LEU A 219 11.61 -14.84 2.02
C LEU A 219 13.13 -14.83 2.26
N LEU A 220 13.56 -14.93 3.51
CA LEU A 220 14.98 -15.06 3.85
C LEU A 220 15.61 -16.34 3.27
N ALA A 221 14.85 -17.43 3.18
CA ALA A 221 15.33 -18.66 2.55
C ALA A 221 15.58 -18.48 1.04
N ALA A 222 14.97 -17.48 0.40
CA ALA A 222 15.21 -17.17 -1.00
C ALA A 222 16.55 -16.46 -1.28
N LEU A 223 17.28 -16.05 -0.23
CA LEU A 223 18.60 -15.44 -0.32
C LEU A 223 19.68 -16.42 -0.80
N MET A 224 19.50 -17.71 -0.52
CA MET A 224 20.48 -18.74 -0.87
C MET A 224 19.82 -19.87 -1.60
N ASP A 225 20.57 -20.50 -2.50
CA ASP A 225 20.13 -21.74 -3.11
C ASP A 225 20.16 -22.89 -2.08
N GLY A 226 19.11 -23.71 -2.07
CA GLY A 226 18.96 -24.85 -1.16
C GLY A 226 18.72 -24.52 0.32
N ALA A 227 18.57 -23.25 0.71
CA ALA A 227 18.15 -22.89 2.07
C ALA A 227 16.69 -23.29 2.32
N THR A 228 16.29 -23.36 3.59
CA THR A 228 14.92 -23.70 4.00
C THR A 228 14.41 -22.66 5.00
N SER A 229 13.09 -22.52 5.09
CA SER A 229 12.46 -21.59 6.02
C SER A 229 12.82 -21.90 7.49
N GLU A 230 13.01 -23.18 7.78
CA GLU A 230 13.37 -23.73 9.10
C GLU A 230 14.78 -23.32 9.50
N GLN A 231 15.73 -23.33 8.55
CA GLN A 231 17.08 -22.82 8.79
C GLN A 231 17.07 -21.32 9.11
N MET A 232 16.16 -20.57 8.48
CA MET A 232 16.03 -19.12 8.70
C MET A 232 15.26 -18.77 9.98
N GLN A 233 14.56 -19.71 10.61
CA GLN A 233 13.84 -19.46 11.86
C GLN A 233 14.78 -19.00 12.98
N GLY A 234 15.98 -19.59 13.07
CA GLY A 234 16.98 -19.17 14.07
C GLY A 234 17.42 -17.71 13.90
N LEU A 235 17.43 -17.20 12.66
CA LEU A 235 17.72 -15.80 12.37
C LEU A 235 16.59 -14.89 12.84
N VAL A 236 15.34 -15.30 12.60
CA VAL A 236 14.16 -14.55 13.08
C VAL A 236 14.10 -14.51 14.61
N ASP A 237 14.38 -15.63 15.27
CA ASP A 237 14.42 -15.69 16.73
C ASP A 237 15.55 -14.82 17.31
N MET A 238 16.70 -14.76 16.64
CA MET A 238 17.82 -13.91 17.04
C MET A 238 17.47 -12.42 16.88
N ARG A 239 16.99 -12.01 15.71
CA ARG A 239 16.67 -10.60 15.43
C ARG A 239 15.50 -10.06 16.27
N SER A 240 14.59 -10.96 16.71
CA SER A 240 13.51 -10.60 17.64
C SER A 240 14.02 -10.09 18.99
N LYS A 241 15.25 -10.45 19.38
CA LYS A 241 15.90 -9.98 20.61
C LYS A 241 16.73 -8.73 20.38
N GLN A 242 17.45 -8.68 19.26
CA GLN A 242 18.28 -7.54 18.88
C GLN A 242 18.31 -7.44 17.36
N ALA A 243 17.87 -6.30 16.82
CA ALA A 243 17.90 -6.03 15.39
C ALA A 243 19.32 -6.15 14.82
N ILE A 244 19.40 -6.60 13.57
CA ILE A 244 20.63 -6.63 12.79
C ILE A 244 20.96 -5.18 12.41
N ALA A 245 22.14 -4.71 12.81
CA ALA A 245 22.54 -3.32 12.65
C ALA A 245 23.02 -2.99 11.24
N THR A 246 23.66 -3.95 10.55
CA THR A 246 24.15 -3.78 9.18
C THR A 246 23.95 -5.04 8.35
N VAL A 247 23.88 -4.88 7.02
CA VAL A 247 23.85 -6.03 6.09
C VAL A 247 25.14 -6.84 6.18
N ASP A 248 26.27 -6.26 6.58
CA ASP A 248 27.51 -7.01 6.78
C ASP A 248 27.44 -7.96 7.98
N ASP A 249 26.76 -7.55 9.07
CA ASP A 249 26.55 -8.39 10.25
C ASP A 249 25.71 -9.62 9.94
N LEU A 250 24.74 -9.48 9.01
CA LEU A 250 23.93 -10.59 8.49
C LEU A 250 24.84 -11.71 7.93
N TRP A 251 25.84 -11.35 7.13
CA TRP A 251 26.73 -12.33 6.48
C TRP A 251 27.69 -13.03 7.45
N GLN A 252 27.85 -12.53 8.68
CA GLN A 252 28.63 -13.19 9.72
C GLN A 252 27.87 -14.35 10.39
N LEU A 253 26.58 -14.50 10.11
CA LEU A 253 25.75 -15.53 10.72
C LEU A 253 26.11 -16.93 10.17
N PRO A 254 26.23 -17.95 11.04
CA PRO A 254 26.59 -19.30 10.61
C PRO A 254 25.66 -19.92 9.56
N VAL A 255 24.38 -19.53 9.56
CA VAL A 255 23.40 -20.02 8.58
C VAL A 255 23.66 -19.50 7.16
N LEU A 256 24.37 -18.38 7.01
CA LEU A 256 24.68 -17.73 5.73
C LEU A 256 26.14 -17.91 5.30
N SER A 257 26.96 -18.62 6.09
CA SER A 257 28.40 -18.73 5.82
C SER A 257 28.74 -19.51 4.54
N SER A 258 27.80 -20.25 3.96
CA SER A 258 28.00 -21.04 2.75
C SER A 258 28.02 -20.21 1.46
N LEU A 259 27.56 -18.95 1.48
CA LEU A 259 27.65 -18.06 0.33
C LEU A 259 29.07 -17.57 0.13
N ASP A 260 29.50 -17.49 -1.13
CA ASP A 260 30.76 -16.86 -1.51
C ASP A 260 30.66 -15.32 -1.51
N ASP A 261 31.80 -14.64 -1.60
CA ASP A 261 31.86 -13.16 -1.56
C ASP A 261 31.16 -12.51 -2.76
N ALA A 262 31.11 -13.18 -3.91
CA ALA A 262 30.46 -12.64 -5.11
C ALA A 262 28.94 -12.66 -4.95
N GLN A 263 28.40 -13.78 -4.48
CA GLN A 263 26.98 -13.97 -4.16
C GLN A 263 26.53 -13.00 -3.06
N ARG A 264 27.34 -12.82 -2.00
CA ARG A 264 27.04 -11.86 -0.94
C ARG A 264 26.98 -10.43 -1.47
N LYS A 265 27.94 -10.03 -2.30
CA LYS A 265 27.98 -8.68 -2.88
C LYS A 265 26.78 -8.40 -3.77
N GLU A 266 26.41 -9.35 -4.63
CA GLU A 266 25.24 -9.24 -5.51
C GLU A 266 23.94 -9.22 -4.70
N THR A 267 23.78 -10.09 -3.70
CA THR A 267 22.56 -10.15 -2.89
C THR A 267 22.43 -8.94 -1.96
N SER A 268 23.55 -8.35 -1.51
CA SER A 268 23.53 -7.20 -0.59
C SER A 268 22.84 -5.96 -1.18
N THR A 269 22.77 -5.82 -2.51
CA THR A 269 22.04 -4.69 -3.13
C THR A 269 20.53 -4.81 -2.96
N LEU A 270 20.04 -6.04 -2.75
CA LEU A 270 18.62 -6.34 -2.55
C LEU A 270 18.20 -6.30 -1.08
N LEU A 271 19.12 -6.05 -0.15
CA LEU A 271 18.88 -6.13 1.28
C LEU A 271 19.12 -4.80 1.97
N ALA A 272 18.34 -4.55 3.01
CA ALA A 272 18.50 -3.44 3.92
C ALA A 272 18.21 -3.89 5.35
N VAL A 273 18.64 -3.08 6.31
CA VAL A 273 18.29 -3.20 7.73
C VAL A 273 17.26 -2.16 8.15
N ASP A 274 17.00 -1.19 7.28
CA ASP A 274 15.95 -0.18 7.37
C ASP A 274 14.90 -0.42 6.27
N SER A 275 13.68 0.03 6.52
CA SER A 275 12.57 -0.07 5.61
C SER A 275 12.41 1.23 4.84
N GLN A 276 12.28 1.10 3.51
CA GLN A 276 12.03 2.25 2.64
C GLN A 276 10.54 2.47 2.36
N ALA A 277 9.67 1.59 2.86
CA ALA A 277 8.25 1.62 2.55
C ALA A 277 7.40 1.03 3.70
N PHE A 278 6.36 1.77 4.09
CA PHE A 278 5.40 1.36 5.10
C PHE A 278 3.98 1.46 4.57
N LEU A 279 3.10 0.57 5.03
CA LEU A 279 1.67 0.68 4.83
C LEU A 279 1.00 0.87 6.17
N ALA A 280 0.20 1.93 6.30
CA ALA A 280 -0.59 2.19 7.49
C ALA A 280 -2.08 1.93 7.22
N LEU A 281 -2.72 1.11 8.04
CA LEU A 281 -4.18 1.00 8.11
C LEU A 281 -4.70 1.97 9.19
N ILE A 282 -5.49 2.93 8.75
CA ILE A 282 -6.14 3.91 9.61
C ILE A 282 -7.61 3.55 9.71
N THR A 283 -8.11 3.45 10.93
CA THR A 283 -9.52 3.19 11.24
C THR A 283 -10.12 4.36 11.98
N ALA A 284 -11.00 5.13 11.33
CA ALA A 284 -11.79 6.17 11.98
C ALA A 284 -13.12 5.57 12.46
N THR A 285 -13.44 5.76 13.74
CA THR A 285 -14.62 5.19 14.39
C THR A 285 -15.45 6.26 15.08
N ASP A 286 -16.76 6.30 14.85
CA ASP A 286 -17.71 7.10 15.63
C ASP A 286 -18.42 6.20 16.67
N GLY A 287 -18.11 6.43 17.95
CA GLY A 287 -18.69 5.71 19.09
C GLY A 287 -19.92 6.38 19.71
N GLY A 288 -20.33 7.56 19.24
CA GLY A 288 -21.42 8.35 19.81
C GLY A 288 -22.83 7.94 19.36
N SER A 289 -22.94 6.99 18.42
CA SER A 289 -24.22 6.60 17.81
C SER A 289 -24.89 5.45 18.59
N VAL A 290 -26.03 5.71 19.23
CA VAL A 290 -26.90 4.68 19.80
C VAL A 290 -27.34 3.73 18.68
N GLY A 291 -26.76 2.53 18.60
CA GLY A 291 -27.25 1.42 17.79
C GLY A 291 -26.24 0.77 16.84
N GLN A 292 -25.27 1.50 16.27
CA GLN A 292 -24.15 0.91 15.49
C GLN A 292 -22.93 1.83 15.45
N THR A 293 -21.76 1.27 15.76
CA THR A 293 -20.45 1.89 15.57
C THR A 293 -20.22 2.11 14.07
N ARG A 294 -19.99 3.36 13.65
CA ARG A 294 -19.68 3.67 12.24
C ARG A 294 -18.18 3.69 12.07
N GLN A 295 -17.69 3.02 11.03
CA GLN A 295 -16.26 2.97 10.73
C GLN A 295 -15.97 3.35 9.28
N ARG A 296 -14.80 3.94 9.10
CA ARG A 296 -14.16 4.19 7.80
C ARG A 296 -12.71 3.75 7.90
N PHE A 297 -12.18 3.25 6.79
CA PHE A 297 -10.84 2.70 6.73
C PHE A 297 -10.07 3.35 5.59
N ALA A 298 -8.79 3.60 5.81
CA ALA A 298 -7.85 3.99 4.77
C ALA A 298 -6.57 3.18 4.89
N THR A 299 -6.03 2.72 3.77
CA THR A 299 -4.65 2.24 3.69
C THR A 299 -3.81 3.35 3.07
N VAL A 300 -2.73 3.74 3.74
CA VAL A 300 -1.82 4.80 3.33
C VAL A 300 -0.44 4.21 3.12
N LEU A 301 0.09 4.37 1.92
CA LEU A 301 1.45 3.98 1.57
C LEU A 301 2.39 5.16 1.84
N ILE A 302 3.40 4.92 2.65
CA ILE A 302 4.39 5.91 3.11
C ILE A 302 5.76 5.47 2.59
N SER A 303 6.46 6.35 1.87
CA SER A 303 7.86 6.14 1.49
C SER A 303 8.79 6.69 2.57
N LYS A 304 9.94 6.04 2.73
CA LYS A 304 11.08 6.49 3.55
C LYS A 304 12.34 6.30 2.73
N THR A 305 12.62 7.22 1.81
CA THR A 305 13.76 7.10 0.88
C THR A 305 14.80 8.19 1.14
N PRO A 306 16.08 7.97 0.80
CA PRO A 306 17.09 9.02 0.91
C PRO A 306 16.69 10.25 0.08
N THR A 307 16.92 11.47 0.58
CA THR A 307 16.46 12.71 -0.08
C THR A 307 16.98 12.90 -1.52
N TYR A 308 18.07 12.25 -1.91
CA TYR A 308 18.56 12.27 -3.31
C TYR A 308 17.80 11.33 -4.26
N ALA A 309 17.11 10.31 -3.73
CA ALA A 309 16.35 9.35 -4.53
C ALA A 309 15.05 9.97 -5.07
N SER A 310 14.35 10.79 -4.27
CA SER A 310 13.10 11.45 -4.69
C SER A 310 13.28 12.50 -5.81
N VAL A 311 14.51 12.94 -6.07
CA VAL A 311 14.84 13.96 -7.08
C VAL A 311 15.07 13.33 -8.47
N ILE A 312 15.38 12.04 -8.56
CA ILE A 312 15.62 11.39 -9.86
C ILE A 312 14.29 11.05 -10.55
N GLU A 313 13.25 10.66 -9.79
CA GLU A 313 11.94 10.33 -10.35
C GLU A 313 11.13 11.56 -10.81
N SER A 314 11.40 12.73 -10.24
CA SER A 314 10.73 13.98 -10.63
C SER A 314 11.38 14.70 -11.81
N ASN A 315 12.57 14.26 -12.26
CA ASN A 315 13.32 14.92 -13.34
C ASN A 315 13.16 14.29 -14.73
N ASN A 316 12.40 13.20 -14.88
CA ASN A 316 12.16 12.60 -16.20
C ASN A 316 11.17 13.37 -17.09
N ASP A 317 10.57 14.47 -16.61
CA ASP A 317 9.72 15.37 -17.40
C ASP A 317 10.42 16.66 -17.89
N ALA A 318 11.74 16.81 -17.69
CA ALA A 318 12.44 18.04 -18.10
C ALA A 318 13.82 17.76 -18.72
N ASN A 319 13.83 17.11 -19.90
CA ASN A 319 15.02 17.12 -20.73
C ASN A 319 15.06 18.40 -21.60
N ASN A 320 15.84 19.41 -21.22
CA ASN A 320 16.72 20.11 -22.17
C ASN A 320 17.75 21.04 -21.49
N GLY A 321 19.04 20.79 -21.78
CA GLY A 321 20.01 21.86 -21.97
C GLY A 321 21.13 22.00 -20.93
N GLY A 322 22.36 21.73 -21.39
CA GLY A 322 23.53 22.53 -20.98
C GLY A 322 24.57 21.81 -20.12
N ALA A 323 25.67 21.42 -20.78
CA ALA A 323 26.90 20.98 -20.16
C ALA A 323 27.50 22.00 -19.16
N ASN A 324 28.05 21.52 -18.04
CA ASN A 324 29.46 21.82 -17.71
C ASN A 324 30.04 20.92 -16.60
N SER A 325 31.31 20.57 -16.80
CA SER A 325 32.18 19.81 -15.91
C SER A 325 32.68 20.66 -14.74
N ALA A 326 32.72 20.09 -13.53
CA ALA A 326 33.68 20.48 -12.49
C ALA A 326 33.90 19.35 -11.47
N ASN A 327 35.09 18.76 -11.57
CA ASN A 327 35.73 17.86 -10.61
C ASN A 327 35.94 18.54 -9.25
N LYS A 328 35.52 17.89 -8.15
CA LYS A 328 36.11 18.07 -6.82
C LYS A 328 36.10 16.74 -6.04
N ASN A 329 37.27 16.11 -6.02
CA ASN A 329 37.67 15.19 -4.96
C ASN A 329 37.62 15.91 -3.60
N ASN A 330 36.94 15.32 -2.62
CA ASN A 330 37.33 15.47 -1.23
C ASN A 330 37.01 14.18 -0.46
N SER A 331 38.07 13.54 0.02
CA SER A 331 38.01 12.43 0.96
C SER A 331 37.72 12.99 2.36
N GLY A 332 36.57 12.66 2.92
CA GLY A 332 36.23 12.92 4.31
C GLY A 332 35.27 11.83 4.78
N THR A 333 35.76 10.98 5.68
CA THR A 333 34.93 10.13 6.54
C THR A 333 34.06 11.03 7.43
N GLU A 334 32.84 11.29 7.01
CA GLU A 334 31.75 11.77 7.85
C GLU A 334 30.59 10.79 7.65
N ASN A 335 30.10 10.23 8.76
CA ASN A 335 28.77 9.61 8.80
C ASN A 335 27.78 10.73 8.52
N ASP A 336 27.54 10.99 7.25
CA ASP A 336 26.53 11.92 6.78
C ASP A 336 25.20 11.20 7.07
N ASP A 337 24.50 11.62 8.12
CA ASP A 337 23.10 11.29 8.37
C ASP A 337 22.34 11.67 7.10
N LYS A 338 22.20 10.72 6.17
CA LYS A 338 21.52 10.96 4.89
C LYS A 338 20.08 11.21 5.24
N ALA A 339 19.71 12.50 5.30
CA ALA A 339 18.34 12.91 5.51
C ALA A 339 17.42 12.08 4.61
N LYS A 340 16.40 11.47 5.22
CA LYS A 340 15.40 10.68 4.51
C LYS A 340 14.16 11.54 4.29
N THR A 341 13.61 11.47 3.09
CA THR A 341 12.31 12.05 2.76
C THR A 341 11.25 11.04 3.14
N ILE A 342 10.33 11.45 4.04
CA ILE A 342 9.20 10.64 4.48
C ILE A 342 7.91 11.31 4.03
N GLU A 343 7.20 10.68 3.10
CA GLU A 343 6.00 11.23 2.46
C GLU A 343 4.94 10.18 2.16
N ILE A 344 3.71 10.63 1.89
CA ILE A 344 2.63 9.75 1.45
C ILE A 344 2.71 9.58 -0.06
N VAL A 345 2.82 8.34 -0.51
CA VAL A 345 2.84 7.96 -1.93
C VAL A 345 1.43 7.76 -2.45
N ALA A 346 0.58 7.07 -1.69
CA ALA A 346 -0.77 6.73 -2.10
C ALA A 346 -1.71 6.55 -0.91
N GLN A 347 -3.00 6.79 -1.15
CA GLN A 347 -4.07 6.54 -0.18
C GLN A 347 -5.22 5.81 -0.88
N ARG A 348 -5.75 4.77 -0.24
CA ARG A 348 -6.94 4.06 -0.69
C ARG A 348 -7.97 4.00 0.43
N LEU A 349 -9.18 4.43 0.13
CA LEU A 349 -10.31 4.39 1.05
C LEU A 349 -11.07 3.07 0.90
N TRP A 350 -11.56 2.55 2.03
CA TRP A 350 -12.32 1.30 2.07
C TRP A 350 -13.62 1.44 2.85
N ALA A 351 -14.67 0.81 2.32
CA ALA A 351 -15.96 0.70 2.99
C ALA A 351 -15.95 -0.33 4.13
N PHE A 352 -15.08 -1.33 4.03
CA PHE A 352 -14.88 -2.41 5.01
C PHE A 352 -13.41 -2.52 5.35
N ARG A 353 -13.09 -3.11 6.51
CA ARG A 353 -11.71 -3.32 6.91
C ARG A 353 -11.02 -4.23 5.88
N PRO A 354 -9.93 -3.77 5.21
CA PRO A 354 -9.21 -4.61 4.28
C PRO A 354 -8.48 -5.73 5.04
N SER A 355 -8.09 -6.79 4.31
CA SER A 355 -7.09 -7.72 4.81
C SER A 355 -5.77 -6.94 4.93
N PHE A 356 -5.38 -6.63 6.16
CA PHE A 356 -4.20 -5.87 6.48
C PHE A 356 -3.22 -6.75 7.23
#